data_AF-A0A941JBA2-F1
#
_entry.id   AF-A0A941JBA2-F1
#
_cell.length_a   1.000
_cell.length_b   1.000
_cell.length_c   1.000
_cell.angle_alpha   90.00
_cell.angle_beta   90.00
_cell.angle_gamma   90.00
#
_symmetry.space_group_name_H-M   'P 1'
#
loop_
_entity.id
_entity.type
_entity.pdbx_description
1 polymer ?
#
loop_
_entity_poly.entity_id
_entity_poly.type
_entity_poly.pdbx_seq_one_letter_code
_entity_poly.pdbx_strand_id
1 'polypeptide(L)'
;MEATFHIYNGHCFRVTNAISKISEQTNLLSLNASIKAARAGESGKGFAVVANEVRSLADGSKEATKIIQAIIQSILSDTEELLKTTNETNQISKDQKNAVSTVSEAMKELEDSVGKYPIRFRSKLLLPMNLFNIHSSLHS
;
A
#
# COMPACT_ATOMS: atom_id res chain seq x y z
N MET A 1 7.06 8.60 7.43
CA MET A 1 7.21 7.78 6.21
C MET A 1 7.36 8.67 4.98
N GLU A 2 6.49 9.67 4.76
CA GLU A 2 6.61 10.66 3.66
C GLU A 2 7.97 11.38 3.58
N ALA A 3 8.50 11.88 4.71
CA ALA A 3 9.75 12.65 4.71
C ALA A 3 10.96 11.83 4.23
N THR A 4 11.04 10.55 4.62
CA THR A 4 12.12 9.64 4.19
C THR A 4 12.01 9.31 2.71
N PHE A 5 10.80 9.09 2.20
CA PHE A 5 10.55 8.81 0.78
C PHE A 5 11.01 9.99 -0.10
N HIS A 6 10.62 11.22 0.25
CA HIS A 6 11.05 12.42 -0.47
C HIS A 6 12.59 12.60 -0.51
N ILE A 7 13.30 12.22 0.55
CA ILE A 7 14.77 12.31 0.60
C ILE A 7 15.41 11.36 -0.42
N TYR A 8 15.00 10.08 -0.44
CA TYR A 8 15.53 9.10 -1.39
C TYR A 8 15.19 9.47 -2.84
N ASN A 9 14.00 10.02 -3.07
CA ASN A 9 13.58 10.50 -4.38
C ASN A 9 14.47 11.65 -4.88
N GLY A 10 14.72 12.63 -4.01
CA GLY A 10 15.63 13.74 -4.30
C GLY A 10 17.05 13.25 -4.63
N HIS A 11 17.52 12.18 -4.01
CA HIS A 11 18.82 11.57 -4.32
C HIS A 11 18.83 10.95 -5.72
N CYS A 12 17.81 10.18 -6.09
CA CYS A 12 17.72 9.53 -7.41
C CYS A 12 17.68 10.57 -8.55
N PHE A 13 16.90 11.64 -8.41
CA PHE A 13 16.88 12.74 -9.38
C PHE A 13 18.20 13.50 -9.45
N ARG A 14 18.87 13.71 -8.31
CA ARG A 14 20.20 14.34 -8.30
C ARG A 14 21.23 13.52 -9.06
N VAL A 15 21.24 12.21 -8.87
CA VAL A 15 22.18 11.30 -9.55
C VAL A 15 21.92 11.27 -11.05
N THR A 16 20.66 11.07 -11.48
CA THR A 16 20.32 11.07 -12.92
C THR A 16 20.63 12.41 -13.57
N ASN A 17 20.34 13.54 -12.92
CA ASN A 17 20.73 14.86 -13.43
C ASN A 17 22.25 15.03 -13.53
N ALA A 18 23.03 14.50 -12.58
CA ALA A 18 24.48 14.54 -12.66
C ALA A 18 24.99 13.74 -13.87
N ILE A 19 24.46 12.54 -14.11
CA ILE A 19 24.80 11.71 -15.28
C ILE A 19 24.43 12.43 -16.58
N SER A 20 23.24 13.05 -16.66
CA SER A 20 22.81 13.82 -17.83
C SER A 20 23.79 14.96 -18.15
N LYS A 21 24.24 15.69 -17.13
CA LYS A 21 25.26 16.75 -17.27
C LYS A 21 26.61 16.21 -17.73
N ILE A 22 27.06 15.07 -17.20
CA ILE A 22 28.30 14.41 -17.61
C ILE A 22 28.21 13.98 -19.08
N SER A 23 27.09 13.40 -19.49
CA SER A 23 26.83 13.03 -20.89
C SER A 23 26.87 14.26 -21.80
N GLU A 24 26.26 15.38 -21.41
CA GLU A 24 26.27 16.61 -22.19
C GLU A 24 27.67 17.23 -22.32
N GLN A 25 28.44 17.23 -21.22
CA GLN A 25 29.85 17.64 -21.25
C GLN A 25 30.71 16.73 -22.11
N THR A 26 30.48 15.42 -22.05
CA THR A 26 31.18 14.42 -22.87
C THR A 26 30.87 14.61 -24.36
N ASN A 27 29.61 14.92 -24.69
CA ASN A 27 29.16 15.22 -26.05
C ASN A 27 29.83 16.50 -26.59
N LEU A 28 29.92 17.56 -25.78
CA LEU A 28 30.65 18.77 -26.15
C LEU A 28 32.15 18.53 -26.33
N LEU A 29 32.74 17.71 -25.46
CA LEU A 29 34.16 17.36 -25.54
C LEU A 29 34.47 16.55 -26.80
N SER A 30 33.62 15.57 -27.12
CA SER A 30 33.77 14.73 -28.32
C SER A 30 33.56 15.54 -29.60
N LEU A 31 32.60 16.47 -29.62
CA LEU A 31 32.41 17.40 -30.73
C LEU A 31 33.67 18.24 -30.98
N ASN A 32 34.26 18.79 -29.92
CA ASN A 32 35.51 19.56 -30.02
C ASN A 32 36.68 18.69 -30.53
N ALA A 33 36.74 17.42 -30.13
CA ALA A 33 37.71 16.46 -30.63
C ALA A 33 37.49 16.14 -32.13
N SER A 34 36.25 15.91 -32.57
CA SER A 34 35.92 15.70 -33.99
C SER A 34 36.32 16.90 -34.85
N ILE A 35 36.11 18.13 -34.37
CA ILE A 35 36.52 19.36 -35.08
C ILE A 35 38.04 19.44 -35.20
N LYS A 36 38.80 19.15 -34.13
CA LYS A 36 40.26 19.14 -34.16
C LYS A 36 40.80 18.04 -35.07
N ALA A 37 40.18 16.86 -35.05
CA ALA A 37 40.51 15.75 -35.94
C ALA A 37 40.30 16.12 -37.42
N ALA A 38 39.19 16.78 -37.75
CA ALA A 38 38.94 17.28 -39.11
C ALA A 38 40.00 18.31 -39.55
N ARG A 39 40.44 19.19 -38.65
CA ARG A 39 41.50 20.18 -38.94
C ARG A 39 42.87 19.54 -39.18
N ALA A 40 43.15 18.39 -38.58
CA ALA A 40 44.40 17.64 -38.78
C ALA A 40 44.43 16.85 -40.11
N GLY A 41 43.34 16.86 -40.89
CA GLY A 41 43.28 16.22 -42.20
C GLY A 41 43.49 14.70 -42.13
N GLU A 42 44.38 14.17 -42.97
CA GLU A 42 44.73 12.75 -43.03
C GLU A 42 45.19 12.19 -41.67
N SER A 43 46.03 12.92 -40.95
CA SER A 43 46.55 12.51 -39.64
C SER A 43 45.49 12.47 -38.54
N GLY A 44 44.33 13.09 -38.77
CA GLY A 44 43.21 13.14 -37.81
C GLY A 44 42.15 12.06 -38.02
N LYS A 45 42.19 11.28 -39.10
CA LYS A 45 41.12 10.32 -39.44
C LYS A 45 40.80 9.32 -38.31
N GLY A 46 41.83 8.74 -37.67
CA GLY A 46 41.64 7.81 -36.55
C GLY A 46 40.99 8.48 -35.33
N PHE A 47 41.41 9.70 -35.01
CA PHE A 47 40.83 10.48 -33.91
C PHE A 47 39.38 10.90 -34.19
N ALA A 48 39.02 11.14 -35.45
CA ALA A 48 37.64 11.47 -35.83
C ALA A 48 36.68 10.30 -35.58
N VAL A 49 37.12 9.07 -35.85
CA VAL A 49 36.32 7.86 -35.58
C VAL A 49 36.08 7.70 -34.08
N VAL A 50 37.13 7.82 -33.27
CA VAL A 50 37.02 7.73 -31.80
C VAL A 50 36.11 8.84 -31.25
N ALA A 51 36.26 10.08 -31.72
CA ALA A 51 35.45 11.19 -31.26
C ALA A 51 33.95 11.00 -31.60
N ASN A 52 33.64 10.45 -32.78
CA ASN A 52 32.26 10.13 -33.15
C ASN A 52 31.68 8.99 -32.30
N GLU A 53 32.47 7.98 -31.97
CA GLU A 53 32.03 6.89 -31.09
C GLU A 53 31.74 7.40 -29.67
N VAL A 54 32.62 8.23 -29.11
CA VAL A 54 32.40 8.87 -27.80
C VAL A 54 31.14 9.74 -27.82
N ARG A 55 30.88 10.45 -28.92
CA ARG A 55 29.64 11.21 -29.11
C ARG A 55 28.41 10.31 -29.07
N SER A 56 28.43 9.21 -29.82
CA SER A 56 27.34 8.22 -29.85
C SER A 56 27.05 7.65 -28.47
N LEU A 57 28.10 7.28 -27.72
CA LEU A 57 27.98 6.79 -26.34
C LEU A 57 27.42 7.86 -25.39
N ALA A 58 27.84 9.12 -25.55
CA ALA A 58 27.32 10.24 -24.76
C ALA A 58 25.83 10.45 -25.02
N ASP A 59 25.39 10.47 -26.28
CA ASP A 59 23.98 10.60 -26.66
C ASP A 59 23.15 9.40 -26.14
N GLY A 60 23.67 8.17 -26.27
CA GLY A 60 23.04 6.98 -25.70
C GLY A 60 22.90 7.05 -24.17
N SER A 61 23.92 7.56 -23.48
CA SER A 61 23.88 7.79 -22.03
C SER A 61 22.84 8.83 -21.63
N LYS A 62 22.67 9.90 -22.43
CA LYS A 62 21.62 10.92 -22.22
C LYS A 62 20.23 10.29 -22.30
N GLU A 63 20.01 9.47 -23.32
CA GLU A 63 18.70 8.84 -23.54
C GLU A 63 18.37 7.79 -22.47
N ALA A 64 19.34 6.94 -22.11
CA ALA A 64 19.18 6.00 -20.99
C ALA A 64 18.82 6.73 -19.69
N THR A 65 19.47 7.87 -19.43
CA THR A 65 19.18 8.69 -18.25
C THR A 65 17.74 9.24 -18.25
N LYS A 66 17.21 9.67 -19.40
CA LYS A 66 15.80 10.10 -19.50
C LYS A 66 14.83 8.96 -19.22
N ILE A 67 15.11 7.77 -19.76
CA ILE A 67 14.29 6.58 -19.52
C ILE A 67 14.27 6.24 -18.03
N ILE A 68 15.43 6.28 -17.37
CA ILE A 68 15.53 6.08 -15.91
C ILE A 68 14.70 7.13 -15.16
N GLN A 69 14.75 8.40 -15.55
CA GLN A 69 13.94 9.45 -14.94
C GLN A 69 12.43 9.19 -15.08
N ALA A 70 11.98 8.73 -16.26
CA ALA A 70 10.58 8.38 -16.49
C ALA A 70 10.14 7.18 -15.63
N ILE A 71 10.97 6.15 -15.52
CA ILE A 71 10.70 4.98 -14.65
C ILE A 71 10.59 5.42 -13.20
N ILE A 72 11.51 6.27 -12.72
CA ILE A 72 11.45 6.81 -11.35
C ILE A 72 10.12 7.54 -11.15
N GLN A 73 9.71 8.42 -12.07
CA GLN A 73 8.42 9.13 -11.97
C GLN A 73 7.22 8.17 -11.90
N SER A 74 7.21 7.10 -12.70
CA SER A 74 6.15 6.08 -12.63
C SER A 74 6.09 5.43 -11.25
N ILE A 75 7.25 5.00 -10.72
CA ILE A 75 7.32 4.39 -9.38
C ILE A 75 6.81 5.35 -8.30
N LEU A 76 7.06 6.66 -8.45
CA LEU A 76 6.52 7.66 -7.53
C LEU A 76 5.00 7.70 -7.56
N SER A 77 4.42 7.77 -8.76
CA SER A 77 2.96 7.77 -8.93
C SER A 77 2.33 6.52 -8.32
N ASP A 78 2.89 5.35 -8.59
CA ASP A 78 2.38 4.07 -8.07
C ASP A 78 2.47 4.03 -6.53
N THR A 79 3.54 4.60 -5.96
CA THR A 79 3.71 4.65 -4.50
C THR A 79 2.72 5.60 -3.84
N GLU A 80 2.44 6.76 -4.45
CA GLU A 80 1.43 7.70 -3.96
C GLU A 80 0.02 7.07 -3.98
N GLU A 81 -0.31 6.33 -5.05
CA GLU A 81 -1.57 5.59 -5.14
C GLU A 81 -1.65 4.48 -4.08
N LEU A 82 -0.56 3.77 -3.83
CA LEU A 82 -0.49 2.75 -2.79
C LEU A 82 -0.72 3.34 -1.39
N LEU A 83 -0.13 4.50 -1.09
CA LEU A 83 -0.34 5.19 0.19
C LEU A 83 -1.80 5.60 0.37
N LYS A 84 -2.43 6.12 -0.69
CA LYS A 84 -3.86 6.45 -0.68
C LYS A 84 -4.72 5.23 -0.38
N THR A 85 -4.51 4.14 -1.12
CA THR A 85 -5.24 2.88 -0.97
C THR A 85 -5.05 2.29 0.43
N THR A 86 -3.85 2.40 0.99
CA THR A 86 -3.54 1.96 2.35
C THR A 86 -4.31 2.77 3.39
N ASN A 87 -4.41 4.10 3.22
CA ASN A 87 -5.19 4.95 4.11
C ASN A 87 -6.69 4.63 4.06
N GLU A 88 -7.23 4.41 2.85
CA GLU A 88 -8.62 3.98 2.68
C GLU A 88 -8.87 2.62 3.37
N THR A 89 -7.95 1.67 3.19
CA THR A 89 -8.02 0.35 3.84
C THR A 89 -7.98 0.44 5.37
N ASN A 90 -7.15 1.34 5.91
CA ASN A 90 -7.09 1.59 7.36
C ASN A 90 -8.41 2.17 7.88
N GLN A 91 -9.04 3.08 7.13
CA GLN A 91 -10.33 3.64 7.50
C GLN A 91 -11.43 2.58 7.49
N ILE A 92 -11.52 1.78 6.42
CA ILE A 92 -12.46 0.66 6.31
C ILE A 92 -12.27 -0.32 7.48
N SER A 93 -11.03 -0.65 7.82
CA SER A 93 -10.73 -1.56 8.94
C SER A 93 -11.21 -0.99 10.28
N LYS A 94 -11.13 0.33 10.47
CA LYS A 94 -11.62 1.01 11.66
C LYS A 94 -13.15 0.97 11.74
N ASP A 95 -13.82 1.22 10.62
CA ASP A 95 -15.28 1.19 10.54
C ASP A 95 -15.82 -0.23 10.75
N GLN A 96 -15.15 -1.24 10.19
CA GLN A 96 -15.47 -2.64 10.43
C GLN A 96 -15.32 -3.02 11.91
N LYS A 97 -14.26 -2.54 12.58
CA LYS A 97 -14.07 -2.77 14.02
C LYS A 97 -15.22 -2.17 14.84
N ASN A 98 -15.69 -0.98 14.49
CA ASN A 98 -16.83 -0.35 15.16
C ASN A 98 -18.11 -1.15 14.95
N ALA A 99 -18.39 -1.59 13.72
CA ALA A 99 -19.57 -2.40 13.41
C ALA A 99 -19.57 -3.72 14.20
N VAL A 100 -18.42 -4.40 14.32
CA VAL A 100 -18.28 -5.61 15.13
C VAL A 100 -18.54 -5.32 16.62
N SER A 101 -18.09 -4.16 17.14
CA SER A 101 -18.38 -3.74 18.52
C SER A 101 -19.88 -3.58 18.74
N THR A 102 -20.58 -2.87 17.85
CA THR A 102 -22.03 -2.65 17.92
C THR A 102 -22.81 -3.97 17.90
N VAL A 103 -22.43 -4.90 17.02
CA VAL A 103 -23.05 -6.23 16.99
C VAL A 103 -22.80 -6.98 18.30
N SER A 104 -21.59 -6.91 18.84
CA SER A 104 -21.25 -7.59 20.11
C SER A 104 -22.06 -7.02 21.28
N GLU A 105 -22.24 -5.70 21.33
CA GLU A 105 -23.07 -5.02 22.32
C GLU A 105 -24.54 -5.46 22.21
N ALA A 106 -25.11 -5.45 21.00
CA ALA A 106 -26.49 -5.88 20.77
C ALA A 106 -26.73 -7.35 21.16
N MET A 107 -25.75 -8.23 20.89
CA MET A 107 -25.83 -9.64 21.30
C MET A 107 -25.83 -9.80 22.82
N LYS A 108 -25.04 -9.00 23.53
CA LYS A 108 -25.01 -9.00 25.00
C LYS A 108 -26.35 -8.53 25.58
N GLU A 109 -26.94 -7.48 25.01
CA GLU A 109 -28.28 -7.00 25.42
C GLU A 109 -29.37 -8.06 25.17
N LEU A 110 -29.25 -8.82 24.08
CA LEU A 110 -30.17 -9.91 23.76
C LEU A 110 -30.03 -11.06 24.77
N GLU A 111 -28.80 -11.47 25.11
CA GLU A 111 -28.52 -12.48 26.14
C GLU A 111 -29.13 -12.08 27.49
N ASP A 112 -28.89 -10.84 27.93
CA ASP A 112 -29.44 -10.29 29.17
C ASP A 112 -30.98 -10.27 29.14
N SER A 113 -31.59 -9.99 27.99
CA SER A 113 -33.04 -9.96 27.84
C SER A 113 -33.68 -11.35 27.87
N VAL A 114 -33.03 -12.35 27.26
CA VAL A 114 -33.49 -13.75 27.31
C VAL A 114 -33.33 -14.32 28.72
N GLY A 115 -32.24 -14.01 29.41
CA GLY A 115 -31.99 -14.45 30.79
C GLY A 115 -33.02 -13.94 31.81
N LYS A 116 -33.71 -12.81 31.53
CA LYS A 116 -34.76 -12.24 32.39
C LYS A 116 -36.05 -13.06 32.45
N TYR A 117 -36.28 -14.00 31.53
CA TYR A 117 -37.47 -14.85 31.52
C TYR A 117 -37.12 -16.30 31.89
N PRO A 118 -36.97 -16.65 33.17
CA PRO A 118 -36.75 -18.03 33.56
C PRO A 118 -37.96 -18.87 33.15
N ILE A 119 -37.69 -19.91 32.36
CA ILE A 119 -38.66 -20.91 31.91
C ILE A 119 -39.29 -21.55 33.16
N ARG A 120 -40.51 -21.12 33.53
CA ARG A 120 -41.30 -21.73 34.63
C ARG A 120 -41.91 -23.06 34.16
N PHE A 121 -41.13 -24.14 34.17
CA PHE A 121 -41.58 -25.49 33.81
C PHE A 121 -41.37 -26.52 34.93
N ARG A 122 -41.73 -26.24 36.21
CA ARG A 122 -41.73 -27.30 37.23
C ARG A 122 -42.46 -27.01 38.55
N SER A 123 -43.67 -26.47 38.56
CA SER A 123 -44.42 -26.39 39.83
C SER A 123 -45.93 -26.68 39.75
N LYS A 124 -46.47 -27.05 38.58
CA LYS A 124 -47.90 -27.36 38.42
C LYS A 124 -48.25 -28.82 38.17
N LEU A 125 -47.26 -29.73 38.20
CA LEU A 125 -47.46 -31.18 37.91
C LEU A 125 -47.17 -32.11 39.11
N LEU A 126 -47.20 -31.58 40.34
CA LEU A 126 -47.07 -32.39 41.56
C LEU A 126 -48.05 -31.85 42.61
N LEU A 127 -49.33 -32.20 42.48
CA LEU A 127 -50.24 -32.18 43.63
C LEU A 127 -50.21 -33.58 44.27
N PRO A 128 -49.91 -33.70 45.58
CA PRO A 128 -49.81 -34.98 46.26
C PRO A 128 -51.19 -35.66 46.41
N MET A 129 -51.18 -36.98 46.27
CA MET A 129 -52.24 -37.90 46.70
C MET A 129 -52.58 -37.69 48.19
N ASN A 130 -53.88 -37.50 48.46
CA ASN A 130 -54.68 -37.96 49.62
C ASN A 130 -55.59 -36.85 50.14
N LEU A 131 -56.91 -37.09 50.12
CA LEU A 131 -57.86 -36.66 51.15
C LEU A 131 -59.29 -37.11 50.77
N PHE A 132 -59.72 -38.30 51.24
CA PHE A 132 -61.00 -38.47 51.95
C PHE A 132 -61.19 -39.89 52.48
N ASN A 133 -60.70 -40.12 53.70
CA ASN A 133 -61.39 -40.99 54.65
C ASN A 133 -62.48 -40.12 55.28
N ILE A 134 -63.74 -40.27 54.88
CA ILE A 134 -64.87 -39.84 55.71
C ILE A 134 -65.72 -41.05 56.06
N HIS A 135 -65.57 -41.39 57.34
CA HIS A 135 -66.58 -41.82 58.29
C HIS A 135 -67.76 -42.65 57.74
N SER A 136 -67.72 -43.93 58.09
CA SER A 136 -68.90 -44.65 58.54
C SER A 136 -69.69 -43.84 59.58
N SER A 137 -71.01 -44.04 59.59
CA SER A 137 -72.03 -43.65 60.59
C SER A 137 -72.99 -42.53 60.14
N LEU A 138 -74.27 -42.92 60.06
CA LEU A 138 -75.52 -42.12 60.09
C LEU A 138 -76.24 -41.86 58.75
N HIS A 139 -77.00 -42.84 58.28
CA HIS A 139 -78.47 -42.73 58.35
C HIS A 139 -79.12 -44.12 58.23
N SER A 140 -80.25 -44.26 58.93
CA SER A 140 -81.10 -45.45 59.16
C SER A 140 -81.51 -46.23 57.92
#